data_AF-A0A8B3JPP8-F1
#
_entry.id   AF-A0A8B3JPP8-F1
#
_cell.length_a   1.000
_cell.length_b   1.000
_cell.length_c   1.000
_cell.angle_alpha   90.00
_cell.angle_beta   90.00
_cell.angle_gamma   90.00
#
_symmetry.space_group_name_H-M   'P 1'
#
loop_
_entity.id
_entity.type
_entity.pdbx_description
1 polymer ?
#
loop_
_entity_poly.entity_id
_entity_poly.type
_entity_poly.pdbx_seq_one_letter_code
_entity_poly.pdbx_strand_id
1 'polypeptide(L)'
;MELTQWQQRFERWLDENHTSDDAAHDISHFRRVWKTAQKIMSRQTADPLVVLTACYFHDIVSLPKNHPERSQSSQLAARKTRDILQRDFPDFPSEHYAGVAHAIEAHSFSAGIAPQSVEAKIVQDADRLEALGAIGLARVFAVSGALGVALFDADDPFADARTLDDRAFALDHFQTKLLRLPDTMQTEMGRELARHNADFLIQFMAKLSAELHGDCIGLDSQVMNRFRRSLHE
;
A
#
# COMPACT_ATOMS: atom_id res chain seq x y z
N MET A 1 -17.20 -17.61 -15.99
CA MET A 1 -17.66 -16.22 -15.76
C MET A 1 -16.46 -15.31 -15.99
N GLU A 2 -16.65 -14.21 -16.69
CA GLU A 2 -15.54 -13.29 -16.98
C GLU A 2 -15.10 -12.53 -15.73
N LEU A 3 -13.80 -12.21 -15.61
CA LEU A 3 -13.25 -11.45 -14.47
C LEU A 3 -13.95 -10.12 -14.25
N THR A 4 -14.32 -9.43 -15.34
CA THR A 4 -15.04 -8.16 -15.27
C THR A 4 -16.41 -8.29 -14.60
N GLN A 5 -17.08 -9.42 -14.77
CA GLN A 5 -18.38 -9.68 -14.11
C GLN A 5 -18.19 -9.88 -12.61
N TRP A 6 -17.14 -10.62 -12.21
CA TRP A 6 -16.77 -10.75 -10.80
C TRP A 6 -16.43 -9.40 -10.16
N GLN A 7 -15.62 -8.59 -10.84
CA GLN A 7 -15.27 -7.25 -10.37
C GLN A 7 -16.50 -6.39 -10.10
N GLN A 8 -17.44 -6.33 -11.06
CA GLN A 8 -18.68 -5.56 -10.91
C GLN A 8 -19.55 -6.06 -9.75
N ARG A 9 -19.60 -7.38 -9.54
CA ARG A 9 -20.35 -7.97 -8.43
C ARG A 9 -19.72 -7.64 -7.07
N PHE A 10 -18.39 -7.68 -6.97
CA PHE A 10 -17.68 -7.27 -5.74
C PHE A 10 -17.87 -5.79 -5.44
N GLU A 11 -17.76 -4.92 -6.45
CA GLU A 11 -18.00 -3.49 -6.29
C GLU A 11 -19.42 -3.20 -5.78
N ARG A 12 -20.44 -3.78 -6.42
CA ARG A 12 -21.83 -3.63 -5.98
C ARG A 12 -22.05 -4.10 -4.55
N TRP A 13 -21.49 -5.26 -4.21
CA TRP A 13 -21.61 -5.79 -2.86
C TRP A 13 -20.96 -4.87 -1.83
N LEU A 14 -19.79 -4.30 -2.13
CA LEU A 14 -19.11 -3.34 -1.26
C LEU A 14 -19.91 -2.03 -1.12
N ASP A 15 -20.46 -1.50 -2.21
CA ASP A 15 -21.35 -0.32 -2.17
C ASP A 15 -22.56 -0.54 -1.23
N GLU A 16 -23.12 -1.75 -1.23
CA GLU A 16 -24.31 -2.09 -0.44
C GLU A 16 -24.01 -2.46 1.02
N ASN A 17 -22.80 -2.95 1.33
CA ASN A 17 -22.50 -3.60 2.62
C ASN A 17 -21.28 -3.01 3.37
N HIS A 18 -20.53 -2.10 2.75
CA HIS A 18 -19.31 -1.54 3.32
C HIS A 18 -19.30 -0.01 3.25
N THR A 19 -19.84 0.61 4.31
CA THR A 19 -19.66 2.05 4.56
C THR A 19 -18.37 2.25 5.35
N SER A 20 -17.35 2.83 4.70
CA SER A 20 -16.13 3.31 5.36
C SER A 20 -16.18 4.83 5.47
N ASP A 21 -16.02 5.36 6.67
CA ASP A 21 -15.84 6.81 6.92
C ASP A 21 -14.42 7.31 6.54
N ASP A 22 -13.53 6.41 6.11
CA ASP A 22 -12.15 6.73 5.74
C ASP A 22 -12.01 6.89 4.22
N ALA A 23 -11.90 8.14 3.76
CA ALA A 23 -11.73 8.49 2.35
C ALA A 23 -10.48 7.85 1.69
N ALA A 24 -9.53 7.35 2.48
CA ALA A 24 -8.33 6.66 1.98
C ALA A 24 -8.54 5.15 1.72
N HIS A 25 -9.60 4.55 2.26
CA HIS A 25 -9.93 3.11 2.13
C HIS A 25 -11.30 2.91 1.46
N ASP A 26 -11.54 3.66 0.39
CA ASP A 26 -12.76 3.58 -0.43
C ASP A 26 -12.60 2.54 -1.57
N ILE A 27 -13.70 2.18 -2.27
CA ILE A 27 -13.69 1.35 -3.49
C ILE A 27 -12.65 1.84 -4.50
N SER A 28 -12.39 3.14 -4.52
CA SER A 28 -11.31 3.76 -5.28
C SER A 28 -9.92 3.16 -4.98
N HIS A 29 -9.60 2.83 -3.72
CA HIS A 29 -8.39 2.11 -3.30
C HIS A 29 -8.35 0.72 -3.92
N PHE A 30 -9.39 -0.09 -3.71
CA PHE A 30 -9.45 -1.46 -4.25
C PHE A 30 -9.30 -1.51 -5.78
N ARG A 31 -9.93 -0.57 -6.49
CA ARG A 31 -9.78 -0.43 -7.95
C ARG A 31 -8.35 -0.12 -8.38
N ARG A 32 -7.61 0.71 -7.64
CA ARG A 32 -6.22 1.05 -7.97
C ARG A 32 -5.28 -0.12 -7.65
N VAL A 33 -5.47 -0.76 -6.49
CA VAL A 33 -4.73 -1.98 -6.13
C VAL A 33 -4.93 -3.05 -7.21
N TRP A 34 -6.17 -3.30 -7.64
CA TRP A 34 -6.46 -4.25 -8.72
C TRP A 34 -5.77 -3.89 -10.04
N LYS A 35 -5.86 -2.62 -10.48
CA LYS A 35 -5.18 -2.16 -11.71
C LYS A 35 -3.67 -2.37 -11.66
N THR A 36 -3.07 -2.14 -10.49
CA THR A 36 -1.63 -2.36 -10.28
C THR A 36 -1.31 -3.85 -10.26
N ALA A 37 -2.12 -4.66 -9.57
CA ALA A 37 -1.98 -6.11 -9.55
C ALA A 37 -2.04 -6.73 -10.95
N GLN A 38 -2.94 -6.26 -11.83
CA GLN A 38 -3.01 -6.69 -13.23
C GLN A 38 -1.69 -6.45 -13.97
N LYS A 39 -1.03 -5.30 -13.76
CA LYS A 39 0.27 -5.01 -14.37
C LYS A 39 1.35 -5.95 -13.84
N ILE A 40 1.40 -6.18 -12.53
CA ILE A 40 2.38 -7.08 -11.89
C ILE A 40 2.17 -8.53 -12.35
N MET A 41 0.92 -8.96 -12.48
CA MET A 41 0.53 -10.29 -12.92
C MET A 41 0.87 -10.55 -14.40
N SER A 42 0.98 -9.53 -15.24
CA SER A 42 1.28 -9.69 -16.69
C SER A 42 2.58 -10.44 -17.00
N ARG A 43 3.52 -10.51 -16.04
CA ARG A 43 4.79 -11.24 -16.16
C ARG A 43 4.82 -12.54 -15.34
N GLN A 44 3.69 -12.99 -14.79
CA GLN A 44 3.61 -14.12 -13.86
C GLN A 44 2.44 -15.04 -14.19
N THR A 45 2.61 -16.33 -13.96
CA THR A 45 1.48 -17.28 -13.98
C THR A 45 0.85 -17.28 -12.59
N ALA A 46 -0.32 -16.64 -12.47
CA ALA A 46 -1.10 -16.56 -11.25
C ALA A 46 -2.58 -16.73 -11.58
N ASP A 47 -3.39 -17.14 -10.60
CA ASP A 47 -4.83 -17.18 -10.76
C ASP A 47 -5.44 -15.75 -10.68
N PRO A 48 -5.99 -15.20 -11.78
CA PRO A 48 -6.48 -13.83 -11.78
C PRO A 48 -7.71 -13.63 -10.89
N LEU A 49 -8.53 -14.67 -10.69
CA LEU A 49 -9.72 -14.58 -9.87
C LEU A 49 -9.33 -14.49 -8.38
N VAL A 50 -8.34 -15.28 -7.96
CA VAL A 50 -7.78 -15.19 -6.61
C VAL A 50 -7.22 -13.80 -6.34
N VAL A 51 -6.41 -13.26 -7.26
CA VAL A 51 -5.81 -11.93 -7.12
C VAL A 51 -6.89 -10.85 -7.08
N LEU A 52 -7.86 -10.89 -8.01
CA LEU A 52 -8.98 -9.96 -8.04
C LEU A 52 -9.73 -9.95 -6.71
N THR A 53 -10.15 -11.12 -6.23
CA THR A 53 -10.92 -11.23 -4.98
C THR A 53 -10.10 -10.74 -3.79
N ALA A 54 -8.83 -11.11 -3.69
CA ALA A 54 -7.96 -10.62 -2.63
C ALA A 54 -7.80 -9.09 -2.67
N CYS A 55 -7.60 -8.48 -3.85
CA CYS A 55 -7.50 -7.03 -4.00
C CYS A 55 -8.76 -6.28 -3.51
N TYR A 56 -9.96 -6.84 -3.70
CA TYR A 56 -11.21 -6.19 -3.30
C TYR A 56 -11.58 -6.38 -1.84
N PHE A 57 -11.07 -7.42 -1.18
CA PHE A 57 -11.46 -7.75 0.19
C PHE A 57 -10.33 -7.71 1.22
N HIS A 58 -9.08 -7.39 0.84
CA HIS A 58 -7.94 -7.43 1.76
C HIS A 58 -8.11 -6.57 3.01
N ASP A 59 -8.77 -5.41 2.89
CA ASP A 59 -9.03 -4.46 3.98
C ASP A 59 -10.51 -4.41 4.41
N ILE A 60 -11.30 -5.45 4.13
CA ILE A 60 -12.72 -5.52 4.55
C ILE A 60 -12.92 -5.51 6.08
N VAL A 61 -11.83 -5.74 6.81
CA VAL A 61 -11.69 -5.52 8.25
C VAL A 61 -10.42 -4.71 8.48
N SER A 62 -10.57 -3.44 8.84
CA SER A 62 -9.47 -2.56 9.21
C SER A 62 -9.67 -2.08 10.65
N LEU A 63 -8.79 -2.52 11.57
CA LEU A 63 -8.79 -2.03 12.94
C LEU A 63 -7.97 -0.73 13.03
N PRO A 64 -8.35 0.23 13.91
CA PRO A 64 -7.60 1.47 14.09
C PRO A 64 -6.11 1.23 14.39
N LYS A 65 -5.24 2.15 13.96
CA LYS A 65 -3.78 2.03 14.11
C LYS A 65 -3.31 1.79 15.56
N ASN A 66 -4.06 2.28 16.55
CA ASN A 66 -3.75 2.15 17.97
C ASN A 66 -4.39 0.92 18.64
N HIS A 67 -5.06 0.05 17.88
CA HIS A 67 -5.72 -1.13 18.43
C HIS A 67 -4.67 -2.22 18.77
N PRO A 68 -4.74 -2.84 19.97
CA PRO A 68 -3.76 -3.85 20.40
C PRO A 68 -3.70 -5.07 19.48
N GLU A 69 -4.80 -5.38 18.79
CA GLU A 69 -4.92 -6.53 17.88
C GLU A 69 -4.77 -6.17 16.40
N ARG A 70 -4.17 -5.02 16.08
CA ARG A 70 -3.99 -4.58 14.68
C ARG A 70 -3.27 -5.62 13.81
N SER A 71 -2.34 -6.40 14.38
CA SER A 71 -1.66 -7.48 13.67
C SER A 71 -2.61 -8.60 13.22
N GLN A 72 -3.80 -8.71 13.81
CA GLN A 72 -4.81 -9.71 13.46
C GLN A 72 -5.79 -9.22 12.38
N SER A 73 -5.75 -7.95 11.97
CA SER A 73 -6.71 -7.38 11.02
C SER A 73 -6.77 -8.16 9.70
N SER A 74 -5.62 -8.54 9.13
CA SER A 74 -5.59 -9.29 7.86
C SER A 74 -6.15 -10.72 8.00
N GLN A 75 -5.94 -11.37 9.14
CA GLN A 75 -6.52 -12.70 9.43
C GLN A 75 -8.02 -12.63 9.67
N LEU A 76 -8.51 -11.55 10.29
CA LEU A 76 -9.93 -11.29 10.44
C LEU A 76 -10.58 -10.97 9.09
N ALA A 77 -9.90 -10.18 8.25
CA ALA A 77 -10.32 -9.90 6.89
C ALA A 77 -10.45 -11.18 6.07
N ALA A 78 -9.45 -12.05 6.06
CA ALA A 78 -9.49 -13.32 5.33
C ALA A 78 -10.65 -14.23 5.77
N ARG A 79 -10.88 -14.36 7.08
CA ARG A 79 -12.02 -15.11 7.63
C ARG A 79 -13.35 -14.51 7.17
N LYS A 80 -13.51 -13.19 7.31
CA LYS A 80 -14.73 -12.49 6.87
C LYS A 80 -14.96 -12.63 5.36
N THR A 81 -13.91 -12.52 4.55
CA THR A 81 -14.00 -12.72 3.10
C THR A 81 -14.50 -14.11 2.76
N ARG A 82 -13.99 -15.15 3.40
CA ARG A 82 -14.48 -16.51 3.17
C ARG A 82 -15.96 -16.63 3.49
N ASP A 83 -16.41 -16.07 4.61
CA ASP A 83 -17.82 -16.12 5.01
C ASP A 83 -18.72 -15.34 4.03
N ILE A 84 -18.27 -14.18 3.54
CA ILE A 84 -18.93 -13.40 2.49
C ILE A 84 -19.03 -14.21 1.19
N LEU A 85 -17.92 -14.82 0.73
CA LEU A 85 -17.91 -15.61 -0.49
C LEU A 85 -18.87 -16.81 -0.42
N GLN A 86 -18.95 -17.48 0.73
CA GLN A 86 -19.87 -18.61 0.93
C GLN A 86 -21.34 -18.19 0.96
N ARG A 87 -21.65 -17.05 1.58
CA ARG A 87 -23.03 -16.59 1.79
C ARG A 87 -23.59 -15.86 0.57
N ASP A 88 -22.80 -14.94 -0.01
CA ASP A 88 -23.28 -13.95 -0.97
C ASP A 88 -22.84 -14.25 -2.41
N PHE A 89 -21.88 -15.17 -2.58
CA PHE A 89 -21.34 -15.58 -3.89
C PHE A 89 -21.31 -17.11 -4.03
N PRO A 90 -22.48 -17.79 -4.01
CA PRO A 90 -22.55 -19.26 -4.00
C PRO A 90 -21.98 -19.92 -5.26
N ASP A 91 -21.80 -19.15 -6.34
CA ASP A 91 -21.18 -19.56 -7.59
C ASP A 91 -19.66 -19.27 -7.66
N PHE A 92 -19.06 -18.77 -6.58
CA PHE A 92 -17.63 -18.59 -6.49
C PHE A 92 -16.95 -19.96 -6.28
N PRO A 93 -15.93 -20.33 -7.07
CA PRO A 93 -15.39 -21.68 -7.01
C PRO A 93 -14.58 -21.90 -5.73
N SER A 94 -15.01 -22.89 -4.93
CA SER A 94 -14.50 -23.14 -3.58
C SER A 94 -13.00 -23.48 -3.52
N GLU A 95 -12.43 -23.99 -4.61
CA GLU A 95 -11.00 -24.28 -4.74
C GLU A 95 -10.12 -23.03 -4.59
N HIS A 96 -10.65 -21.84 -4.86
CA HIS A 96 -9.91 -20.58 -4.73
C HIS A 96 -9.90 -20.02 -3.30
N TYR A 97 -10.73 -20.54 -2.38
CA TYR A 97 -10.85 -19.98 -1.02
C TYR A 97 -9.52 -19.95 -0.27
N ALA A 98 -8.73 -21.02 -0.35
CA ALA A 98 -7.44 -21.09 0.33
C ALA A 98 -6.45 -20.05 -0.23
N GLY A 99 -6.41 -19.88 -1.55
CA GLY A 99 -5.57 -18.89 -2.22
C GLY A 99 -5.95 -17.46 -1.84
N VAL A 100 -7.25 -17.16 -1.84
CA VAL A 100 -7.78 -15.84 -1.46
C VAL A 100 -7.47 -15.54 0.01
N ALA A 101 -7.72 -16.48 0.91
CA ALA A 101 -7.45 -16.30 2.34
C ALA A 101 -5.97 -16.01 2.59
N HIS A 102 -5.07 -16.81 2.01
CA HIS A 102 -3.63 -16.60 2.17
C HIS A 102 -3.16 -15.26 1.57
N ALA A 103 -3.66 -14.87 0.39
CA ALA A 103 -3.32 -13.58 -0.22
C ALA A 103 -3.77 -12.39 0.65
N ILE A 104 -4.95 -12.49 1.28
CA ILE A 104 -5.44 -11.49 2.22
C ILE A 104 -4.64 -11.52 3.52
N GLU A 105 -4.35 -12.68 4.10
CA GLU A 105 -3.58 -12.77 5.36
C GLU A 105 -2.19 -12.15 5.22
N ALA A 106 -1.52 -12.42 4.11
CA ALA A 106 -0.13 -12.06 3.88
C ALA A 106 0.07 -10.64 3.33
N HIS A 107 -0.97 -9.90 2.91
CA HIS A 107 -0.75 -8.56 2.32
C HIS A 107 -0.18 -7.56 3.35
N SER A 108 -0.64 -7.63 4.60
CA SER A 108 -0.34 -6.60 5.60
C SER A 108 1.05 -6.74 6.20
N PHE A 109 1.82 -5.64 6.19
CA PHE A 109 3.12 -5.57 6.88
C PHE A 109 3.01 -5.85 8.40
N SER A 110 1.91 -5.42 9.03
CA SER A 110 1.75 -5.51 10.49
C SER A 110 1.45 -6.94 10.97
N ALA A 111 0.99 -7.81 10.07
CA ALA A 111 0.72 -9.21 10.38
C ALA A 111 2.01 -10.06 10.43
N GLY A 112 3.09 -9.61 9.77
CA GLY A 112 4.35 -10.36 9.72
C GLY A 112 4.25 -11.71 9.01
N ILE A 113 3.21 -11.94 8.22
CA ILE A 113 2.98 -13.18 7.47
C ILE A 113 3.70 -13.07 6.12
N ALA A 114 4.62 -14.01 5.86
CA ALA A 114 5.36 -14.05 4.60
C ALA A 114 4.46 -14.58 3.46
N PRO A 115 4.35 -13.88 2.31
CA PRO A 115 3.56 -14.36 1.19
C PRO A 115 4.26 -15.53 0.49
N GLN A 116 3.63 -16.70 0.54
CA GLN A 116 4.12 -17.94 -0.07
C GLN A 116 3.71 -18.08 -1.55
N SER A 117 2.41 -17.92 -1.86
CA SER A 117 1.88 -18.04 -3.22
C SER A 117 2.20 -16.82 -4.09
N VAL A 118 2.18 -17.02 -5.41
CA VAL A 118 2.41 -15.95 -6.39
C VAL A 118 1.33 -14.87 -6.27
N GLU A 119 0.07 -15.27 -6.07
CA GLU A 119 -1.06 -14.37 -5.90
C GLU A 119 -0.88 -13.48 -4.66
N ALA A 120 -0.43 -14.05 -3.54
CA ALA A 120 -0.18 -13.29 -2.32
C ALA A 120 0.95 -12.27 -2.50
N LYS A 121 2.01 -12.64 -3.23
CA LYS A 121 3.11 -11.72 -3.58
C LYS A 121 2.63 -10.58 -4.46
N ILE A 122 1.80 -10.86 -5.46
CA ILE A 122 1.20 -9.85 -6.35
C ILE A 122 0.33 -8.88 -5.56
N VAL A 123 -0.57 -9.39 -4.72
CA VAL A 123 -1.50 -8.55 -3.93
C VAL A 123 -0.73 -7.70 -2.92
N GLN A 124 0.26 -8.28 -2.23
CA GLN A 124 1.11 -7.54 -1.30
C GLN A 124 1.87 -6.40 -1.99
N ASP A 125 2.50 -6.66 -3.14
CA ASP A 125 3.23 -5.63 -3.87
C ASP A 125 2.29 -4.55 -4.40
N ALA A 126 1.14 -4.93 -4.94
CA ALA A 126 0.15 -4.00 -5.47
C ALA A 126 -0.40 -3.05 -4.40
N ASP A 127 -0.70 -3.57 -3.20
CA ASP A 127 -1.15 -2.75 -2.06
C ASP A 127 -0.03 -1.84 -1.54
N ARG A 128 1.19 -2.36 -1.39
CA ARG A 128 2.34 -1.56 -0.93
C ARG A 128 2.69 -0.41 -1.88
N LEU A 129 2.46 -0.58 -3.18
CA LEU A 129 2.67 0.47 -4.17
C LEU A 129 1.77 1.69 -3.96
N GLU A 130 0.61 1.54 -3.31
CA GLU A 130 -0.28 2.68 -2.97
C GLU A 130 0.34 3.61 -1.91
N ALA A 131 1.36 3.15 -1.17
CA ALA A 131 2.12 3.97 -0.25
C ALA A 131 3.24 4.78 -0.93
N LEU A 132 3.47 4.58 -2.23
CA LEU A 132 4.50 5.26 -3.02
C LEU A 132 3.91 6.20 -4.07
N GLY A 133 4.77 7.00 -4.70
CA GLY A 133 4.38 7.92 -5.78
C GLY A 133 3.44 9.03 -5.31
N ALA A 134 2.72 9.65 -6.25
CA ALA A 134 1.87 10.80 -5.96
C ALA A 134 0.70 10.49 -5.01
N ILE A 135 0.11 9.30 -5.12
CA ILE A 135 -0.97 8.86 -4.22
C ILE A 135 -0.41 8.63 -2.81
N GLY A 136 0.72 7.92 -2.70
CA GLY A 136 1.40 7.70 -1.42
C GLY A 136 1.76 9.01 -0.73
N LEU A 137 2.31 9.97 -1.48
CA LEU A 137 2.63 11.31 -1.00
C LEU A 137 1.41 12.01 -0.39
N ALA A 138 0.29 12.04 -1.12
CA ALA A 138 -0.94 12.65 -0.63
C ALA A 138 -1.47 11.94 0.64
N ARG A 139 -1.41 10.61 0.67
CA ARG A 139 -1.86 9.80 1.82
C ARG A 139 -1.04 10.06 3.07
N VAL A 140 0.30 10.18 2.96
CA VAL A 140 1.16 10.44 4.12
C VAL A 140 0.74 11.73 4.82
N PHE A 141 0.59 12.83 4.06
CA PHE A 141 0.24 14.12 4.66
C PHE A 141 -1.21 14.19 5.12
N ALA A 142 -2.16 13.59 4.41
CA ALA A 142 -3.55 13.52 4.85
C ALA A 142 -3.69 12.77 6.19
N VAL A 143 -3.03 11.62 6.31
CA VAL A 143 -3.06 10.82 7.55
C VAL A 143 -2.29 11.51 8.68
N SER A 144 -1.14 12.12 8.38
CA SER A 144 -0.35 12.85 9.38
C SER A 144 -1.12 14.05 9.93
N GLY A 145 -1.81 14.80 9.05
CA GLY A 145 -2.68 15.90 9.45
C GLY A 145 -3.83 15.44 10.35
N ALA A 146 -4.49 14.32 10.02
CA ALA A 146 -5.55 13.75 10.87
C ALA A 146 -5.04 13.28 12.25
N LEU A 147 -3.77 12.88 12.34
CA LEU A 147 -3.12 12.46 13.58
C LEU A 147 -2.46 13.61 14.35
N GLY A 148 -2.49 14.84 13.83
CA GLY A 148 -1.84 16.01 14.45
C GLY A 148 -0.31 15.95 14.44
N VAL A 149 0.26 15.18 13.51
CA VAL A 149 1.72 15.03 13.31
C VAL A 149 2.25 16.21 12.50
N ALA A 150 3.38 16.79 12.90
CA ALA A 150 3.99 17.90 12.17
C ALA A 150 4.50 17.43 10.79
N LEU A 151 4.57 18.34 9.81
CA LEU A 151 5.02 17.96 8.46
C LEU A 151 6.49 17.52 8.46
N PHE A 152 7.35 18.28 9.12
CA PHE A 152 8.78 18.03 9.28
C PHE A 152 9.31 18.91 10.42
N ASP A 153 10.51 18.59 10.91
CA ASP A 153 11.22 19.43 11.87
C ASP A 153 11.75 20.70 11.16
N ALA A 154 11.69 21.84 11.84
CA ALA A 154 12.01 23.14 11.25
C ALA A 154 13.53 23.34 11.05
N ASP A 155 14.35 22.78 11.94
CA ASP A 155 15.80 22.95 11.94
C ASP A 155 16.51 21.76 11.28
N ASP A 156 15.93 20.55 11.40
CA ASP A 156 16.46 19.31 10.83
C ASP A 156 15.38 18.46 10.12
N PRO A 157 14.91 18.89 8.93
CA PRO A 157 13.85 18.20 8.19
C PRO A 157 14.18 16.75 7.83
N PHE A 158 15.46 16.42 7.63
CA PHE A 158 15.90 15.09 7.18
C PHE A 158 16.50 14.22 8.29
N ALA A 159 16.47 14.68 9.54
CA ALA A 159 16.99 13.96 10.71
C ALA A 159 18.49 13.59 10.60
N ASP A 160 19.32 14.57 10.26
CA ASP A 160 20.78 14.41 10.15
C ASP A 160 21.49 14.46 11.52
N ALA A 161 20.96 15.25 12.45
CA ALA A 161 21.49 15.43 13.79
C ALA A 161 20.60 14.76 14.87
N ARG A 162 19.41 14.30 14.50
CA ARG A 162 18.45 13.63 15.39
C ARG A 162 18.09 12.22 14.91
N THR A 163 17.44 11.45 15.78
CA THR A 163 16.82 10.18 15.38
C THR A 163 15.52 10.43 14.62
N LEU A 164 15.23 9.59 13.62
CA LEU A 164 13.95 9.59 12.92
C LEU A 164 12.80 9.25 13.89
N ASP A 165 11.75 10.06 13.87
CA ASP A 165 10.51 9.88 14.63
C ASP A 165 9.30 10.16 13.73
N ASP A 166 8.75 9.09 13.13
CA ASP A 166 7.59 9.17 12.25
C ASP A 166 6.25 9.35 12.98
N ARG A 167 6.27 9.45 14.32
CA ARG A 167 5.12 9.87 15.13
C ARG A 167 5.14 11.37 15.40
N ALA A 168 6.30 12.00 15.35
CA ALA A 168 6.45 13.44 15.49
C ALA A 168 6.42 14.17 14.14
N PHE A 169 7.04 13.58 13.10
CA PHE A 169 7.24 14.23 11.81
C PHE A 169 6.85 13.33 10.62
N ALA A 170 5.99 13.86 9.74
CA ALA A 170 5.51 13.14 8.56
C ALA A 170 6.63 12.82 7.55
N LEU A 171 7.59 13.74 7.37
CA LEU A 171 8.71 13.57 6.44
C LEU A 171 9.65 12.42 6.85
N ASP A 172 9.78 12.15 8.15
CA ASP A 172 10.58 11.03 8.65
C ASP A 172 10.02 9.68 8.17
N HIS A 173 8.71 9.59 7.99
CA HIS A 173 8.04 8.37 7.49
C HIS A 173 8.56 7.94 6.12
N PHE A 174 9.04 8.89 5.32
CA PHE A 174 9.64 8.59 4.01
C PHE A 174 10.87 7.71 4.19
N GLN A 175 11.76 8.07 5.12
CA GLN A 175 13.02 7.38 5.36
C GLN A 175 12.86 6.11 6.21
N THR A 176 11.97 6.13 7.21
CA THR A 176 11.74 4.97 8.08
C THR A 176 11.05 3.83 7.35
N LYS A 177 10.15 4.16 6.40
CA LYS A 177 9.30 3.17 5.75
C LYS A 177 9.29 3.26 4.23
N LEU A 178 8.86 4.39 3.65
CA LEU A 178 8.50 4.43 2.22
C LEU A 178 9.68 4.12 1.30
N LEU A 179 10.83 4.74 1.52
CA LEU A 179 12.02 4.53 0.71
C LEU A 179 12.62 3.12 0.85
N ARG A 180 12.22 2.36 1.88
CA ARG A 180 12.61 0.95 2.07
C ARG A 180 11.65 -0.04 1.42
N LEU A 181 10.45 0.40 1.03
CA LEU A 181 9.45 -0.48 0.43
C LEU A 181 9.95 -1.20 -0.83
N PRO A 182 10.70 -0.58 -1.76
CA PRO A 182 11.21 -1.26 -2.95
C PRO A 182 11.98 -2.56 -2.64
N ASP A 183 12.79 -2.58 -1.58
CA ASP A 183 13.61 -3.74 -1.22
C ASP A 183 12.76 -4.88 -0.63
N THR A 184 11.60 -4.54 -0.08
CA THR A 184 10.66 -5.50 0.50
C THR A 184 9.64 -6.04 -0.50
N MET A 185 9.66 -5.56 -1.75
CA MET A 185 8.78 -6.06 -2.81
C MET A 185 9.14 -7.51 -3.16
N GLN A 186 8.12 -8.31 -3.41
CA GLN A 186 8.24 -9.75 -3.63
C GLN A 186 8.48 -10.12 -5.10
N THR A 187 7.93 -9.32 -6.01
CA THR A 187 7.97 -9.55 -7.44
C THR A 187 8.96 -8.59 -8.11
N GLU A 188 9.56 -9.03 -9.22
CA GLU A 188 10.48 -8.18 -9.98
C GLU A 188 9.78 -6.92 -10.53
N MET A 189 8.59 -7.10 -11.11
CA MET A 189 7.76 -5.98 -11.61
C MET A 189 7.34 -5.05 -10.47
N GLY A 190 6.90 -5.58 -9.33
CA GLY A 190 6.56 -4.78 -8.15
C GLY A 190 7.74 -3.93 -7.69
N ARG A 191 8.95 -4.51 -7.65
CA ARG A 191 10.19 -3.81 -7.32
C ARG A 191 10.54 -2.71 -8.33
N GLU A 192 10.41 -2.98 -9.63
CA GLU A 192 10.64 -2.00 -10.70
C GLU A 192 9.72 -0.78 -10.55
N LEU A 193 8.41 -1.03 -10.39
CA LEU A 193 7.40 0.01 -10.19
C LEU A 193 7.63 0.78 -8.87
N ALA A 194 8.03 0.07 -7.81
CA ALA A 194 8.29 0.67 -6.51
C ALA A 194 9.48 1.62 -6.55
N ARG A 195 10.58 1.23 -7.22
CA ARG A 195 11.75 2.11 -7.42
C ARG A 195 11.37 3.37 -8.18
N HIS A 196 10.58 3.24 -9.25
CA HIS A 196 10.11 4.39 -10.01
C HIS A 196 9.25 5.35 -9.16
N ASN A 197 8.30 4.80 -8.40
CA ASN A 197 7.43 5.59 -7.54
C ASN A 197 8.16 6.17 -6.31
N ALA A 198 9.20 5.49 -5.81
CA ALA A 198 10.06 6.01 -4.75
C ALA A 198 10.95 7.14 -5.24
N ASP A 199 11.44 7.11 -6.49
CA ASP A 199 12.19 8.22 -7.09
C ASP A 199 11.37 9.51 -7.11
N PHE A 200 10.05 9.42 -7.39
CA PHE A 200 9.16 10.57 -7.30
C PHE A 200 9.12 11.19 -5.90
N LEU A 201 9.12 10.36 -4.84
CA LEU A 201 9.17 10.85 -3.46
C LEU A 201 10.50 11.55 -3.16
N ILE A 202 11.61 11.05 -3.71
CA ILE A 202 12.92 11.69 -3.58
C ILE A 202 12.93 13.05 -4.29
N GLN A 203 12.34 13.15 -5.48
CA GLN A 203 12.22 14.43 -6.18
C GLN A 203 11.39 15.43 -5.36
N PHE A 204 10.31 14.98 -4.72
CA PHE A 204 9.55 15.81 -3.79
C PHE A 204 10.40 16.28 -2.60
N MET A 205 11.17 15.38 -1.96
CA MET A 205 12.07 15.73 -0.87
C MET A 205 13.14 16.76 -1.30
N ALA A 206 13.73 16.57 -2.48
CA ALA A 206 14.70 17.50 -3.04
C ALA A 206 14.08 18.87 -3.33
N LYS A 207 12.83 18.90 -3.81
CA LYS A 207 12.09 20.15 -4.04
C LYS A 207 11.79 20.86 -2.72
N LEU A 208 11.28 20.12 -1.73
CA LEU A 208 10.99 20.65 -0.40
C LEU A 208 12.25 21.25 0.23
N SER A 209 13.38 20.56 0.13
CA SER A 209 14.66 21.07 0.64
C SER A 209 15.08 22.37 -0.04
N ALA A 210 14.96 22.46 -1.36
CA ALA A 210 15.27 23.69 -2.10
C ALA A 210 14.38 24.86 -1.65
N GLU A 211 13.06 24.62 -1.51
CA GLU A 211 12.11 25.64 -1.05
C GLU A 211 12.42 26.14 0.37
N LEU A 212 12.82 25.24 1.27
CA LEU A 212 13.23 25.61 2.65
C LEU A 212 14.49 26.48 2.68
N HIS A 213 15.38 26.34 1.70
CA HIS A 213 16.56 27.21 1.54
C HIS A 213 16.29 28.47 0.70
N GLY A 214 15.03 28.71 0.30
CA GLY A 214 14.61 29.87 -0.47
C GLY A 214 14.76 29.73 -2.00
N ASP A 215 15.10 28.55 -2.51
CA ASP A 215 15.08 28.26 -3.95
C ASP A 215 13.70 27.72 -4.38
N CYS A 216 12.85 28.62 -4.83
CA CYS A 216 11.50 28.29 -5.29
C CYS A 216 11.48 27.60 -6.68
N ILE A 217 12.60 27.48 -7.39
CA ILE A 217 12.65 26.94 -8.76
C ILE A 217 13.34 25.58 -8.79
N GLY A 218 14.54 25.48 -8.25
CA GLY A 218 15.40 24.31 -8.36
C GLY A 218 14.99 23.10 -7.51
N LEU A 219 15.89 22.11 -7.52
CA LEU A 219 15.86 20.91 -6.70
C LEU A 219 17.20 20.79 -5.97
N ASP A 220 17.17 20.37 -4.71
CA ASP A 220 18.39 20.09 -3.97
C ASP A 220 19.07 18.81 -4.50
N SER A 221 20.17 19.01 -5.23
CA SER A 221 20.96 17.92 -5.81
C SER A 221 21.63 17.02 -4.77
N GLN A 222 21.94 17.52 -3.57
CA GLN A 222 22.56 16.72 -2.51
C GLN A 222 21.55 15.74 -1.94
N VAL A 223 20.35 16.21 -1.62
CA VAL A 223 19.21 15.38 -1.16
C VAL A 223 18.89 14.33 -2.22
N MET A 224 18.77 14.74 -3.48
CA MET A 224 18.46 13.84 -4.58
C MET A 224 19.50 12.74 -4.76
N ASN A 225 20.80 13.08 -4.72
CA ASN A 225 21.88 12.11 -4.86
C ASN A 225 21.98 11.17 -3.65
N ARG A 226 21.77 11.68 -2.43
CA ARG A 226 21.79 10.90 -1.20
C ARG A 226 20.76 9.78 -1.23
N PHE A 227 19.49 10.12 -1.48
CA PHE A 227 18.41 9.15 -1.38
C PHE A 227 18.26 8.26 -2.62
N ARG A 228 18.77 8.67 -3.80
CA ARG A 228 18.80 7.78 -4.97
C ARG A 228 19.79 6.63 -4.80
N ARG A 229 20.94 6.87 -4.16
CA ARG A 229 21.91 5.79 -3.90
C ARG A 229 21.26 4.68 -3.09
N SER A 230 20.46 5.03 -2.07
CA SER A 230 19.75 4.05 -1.26
C SER A 230 18.65 3.25 -1.99
N LEU A 231 18.25 3.61 -3.22
CA LEU A 231 17.29 2.83 -4.01
C LEU A 231 17.93 1.78 -4.93
N HIS A 232 19.24 1.90 -5.16
CA HIS A 232 19.99 1.12 -6.16
C HIS A 232 21.17 0.32 -5.59
N GLU A 233 21.48 0.50 -4.29
CA GLU A 233 22.35 -0.40 -3.52
C GLU A 233 21.62 -1.72 -3.20
#